data_AF-A0A5C6LL84-F1
#
_entry.id   AF-A0A5C6LL84-F1
#
_cell.length_a   1.000
_cell.length_b   1.000
_cell.length_c   1.000
_cell.angle_alpha   90.00
_cell.angle_beta   90.00
_cell.angle_gamma   90.00
#
_symmetry.space_group_name_H-M   'P 1'
#
loop_
_entity.id
_entity.type
_entity.pdbx_description
1 polymer ?
#
loop_
_entity_poly.entity_id
_entity_poly.type
_entity_poly.pdbx_seq_one_letter_code
_entity_poly.pdbx_strand_id
1 'polypeptide(L)'
;MPQKNLYAVLIGINHYEAVNRLNGCVKDILNIDAILRKICVSQIASSITYHPLYLLSPRDGDTSIQDYQQEHGLSFDYHAPDFVNVTQKAFDHLGNASDEDICLFYFSGHGSTMQMPPGFRPDKGNPQWETIVCSDSRKPGVRMW
;
A
#
# COMPACT_ATOMS: atom_id res chain seq x y z
N MET A 1 -21.52 17.01 14.34
CA MET A 1 -20.05 17.06 14.15
C MET A 1 -19.78 16.84 12.67
N PRO A 2 -18.78 17.46 12.05
CA PRO A 2 -18.48 17.22 10.65
C PRO A 2 -18.09 15.73 10.47
N GLN A 3 -18.62 15.11 9.43
CA GLN A 3 -18.27 13.76 9.00
C GLN A 3 -16.81 13.76 8.56
N LYS A 4 -16.00 12.83 9.08
CA LYS A 4 -14.57 12.71 8.74
C LYS A 4 -14.36 11.55 7.78
N ASN A 5 -13.39 11.67 6.88
CA ASN A 5 -13.02 10.59 5.97
C ASN A 5 -11.69 9.96 6.41
N LEU A 6 -11.55 8.66 6.19
CA LEU A 6 -10.29 7.92 6.26
C LEU A 6 -9.94 7.43 4.85
N TYR A 7 -9.01 8.10 4.20
CA TYR A 7 -8.43 7.66 2.92
C TYR A 7 -7.24 6.75 3.21
N ALA A 8 -7.37 5.46 2.89
CA ALA A 8 -6.31 4.50 3.12
C ALA A 8 -5.79 3.92 1.81
N VAL A 9 -4.48 4.00 1.59
CA VAL A 9 -3.78 3.24 0.56
C VAL A 9 -3.18 2.01 1.21
N LEU A 10 -3.59 0.83 0.74
CA LEU A 10 -3.20 -0.46 1.29
C LEU A 10 -2.45 -1.28 0.23
N ILE A 11 -1.15 -1.47 0.45
CA ILE A 11 -0.22 -2.04 -0.55
C ILE A 11 0.35 -3.37 -0.05
N GLY A 12 0.02 -4.46 -0.74
CA GLY A 12 0.44 -5.82 -0.36
C GLY A 12 1.03 -6.55 -1.55
N ILE A 13 2.33 -6.85 -1.51
CA ILE A 13 3.02 -7.42 -2.67
C ILE A 13 3.64 -8.78 -2.33
N ASN A 14 3.04 -9.85 -2.86
CA ASN A 14 3.60 -11.21 -2.79
C ASN A 14 4.29 -11.60 -4.10
N HIS A 15 3.70 -11.26 -5.24
CA HIS A 15 4.27 -11.54 -6.55
C HIS A 15 5.07 -10.34 -7.05
N TYR A 16 6.39 -10.52 -7.12
CA TYR A 16 7.32 -9.61 -7.78
C TYR A 16 7.82 -10.24 -9.07
N GLU A 17 8.06 -9.40 -10.07
CA GLU A 17 8.44 -9.87 -11.39
C GLU A 17 9.95 -10.14 -11.53
N ALA A 18 10.78 -9.37 -10.82
CA ALA A 18 12.23 -9.43 -10.94
C ALA A 18 12.97 -9.75 -9.62
N VAL A 19 12.24 -9.98 -8.53
CA VAL A 19 12.81 -10.33 -7.21
C VAL A 19 12.08 -11.51 -6.58
N ASN A 20 12.67 -12.05 -5.50
CA ASN A 20 12.10 -13.19 -4.78
C ASN A 20 10.67 -12.88 -4.30
N ARG A 21 9.75 -13.80 -4.57
CA ARG A 21 8.34 -13.68 -4.16
C ARG A 21 8.18 -13.82 -2.64
N LEU A 22 7.21 -13.11 -2.08
CA LEU A 22 6.77 -13.21 -0.68
C LEU A 22 5.44 -13.97 -0.58
N ASN A 23 4.96 -14.21 0.65
CA ASN A 23 3.75 -15.01 0.91
C ASN A 23 2.73 -14.34 1.84
N GLY A 24 3.16 -13.41 2.70
CA GLY A 24 2.31 -12.86 3.77
C GLY A 24 1.68 -11.50 3.47
N CYS A 25 2.21 -10.76 2.51
CA CYS A 25 1.97 -9.32 2.39
C CYS A 25 0.52 -8.98 2.04
N VAL A 26 -0.11 -9.75 1.14
CA VAL A 26 -1.54 -9.56 0.83
C VAL A 26 -2.39 -9.86 2.06
N LYS A 27 -2.08 -10.93 2.81
CA LYS A 27 -2.81 -11.27 4.03
C LYS A 27 -2.65 -10.19 5.12
N ASP A 28 -1.47 -9.58 5.25
CA ASP A 28 -1.27 -8.45 6.16
C ASP A 28 -2.22 -7.29 5.84
N ILE A 29 -2.39 -6.99 4.54
CA ILE A 29 -3.33 -5.94 4.10
C ILE A 29 -4.78 -6.30 4.46
N LEU A 30 -5.22 -7.53 4.20
CA LEU A 30 -6.58 -7.95 4.53
C LEU A 30 -6.84 -7.89 6.06
N ASN A 31 -5.84 -8.24 6.87
CA ASN A 31 -5.93 -8.11 8.33
C ASN A 31 -6.05 -6.65 8.78
N ILE A 32 -5.25 -5.75 8.21
CA ILE A 32 -5.32 -4.32 8.50
C ILE A 32 -6.66 -3.73 8.07
N ASP A 33 -7.13 -4.07 6.87
CA ASP A 33 -8.44 -3.63 6.39
C ASP A 33 -9.57 -4.04 7.34
N ALA A 34 -9.54 -5.30 7.83
CA ALA A 34 -10.51 -5.78 8.81
C ALA A 34 -10.47 -4.98 10.12
N ILE A 35 -9.26 -4.64 10.61
CA ILE A 35 -9.08 -3.83 11.81
C ILE A 35 -9.62 -2.41 11.58
N LEU A 36 -9.28 -1.76 10.46
CA LEU A 36 -9.72 -0.41 10.14
C LEU A 36 -11.24 -0.31 10.01
N ARG A 37 -11.88 -1.29 9.35
CA ARG A 37 -13.34 -1.38 9.28
C ARG A 37 -13.97 -1.49 10.67
N LYS A 38 -13.43 -2.35 11.54
CA LYS A 38 -13.90 -2.49 12.94
C LYS A 38 -13.74 -1.19 13.73
N ILE A 39 -12.62 -0.50 13.58
CA ILE A 39 -12.37 0.79 14.23
C ILE A 39 -13.38 1.83 13.75
N CYS A 40 -13.60 1.96 12.44
CA CYS A 40 -14.52 2.95 11.88
C CYS A 40 -15.96 2.73 12.35
N VAL A 41 -16.44 1.48 12.39
CA VAL A 41 -17.77 1.14 12.92
C VAL A 41 -17.89 1.45 14.42
N SER A 42 -16.81 1.26 15.19
CA SER A 42 -16.81 1.49 16.64
C SER A 42 -16.80 2.98 17.02
N GLN A 43 -16.45 3.87 16.09
CA GLN A 43 -16.35 5.31 16.31
C GLN A 43 -17.68 6.05 16.07
N ILE A 44 -18.76 5.59 16.71
CA ILE A 44 -20.14 6.09 16.54
C ILE A 44 -20.26 7.61 16.78
N ALA A 45 -19.42 8.19 17.65
CA ALA A 45 -19.43 9.63 17.95
C ALA A 45 -18.90 10.52 16.81
N SER A 46 -18.09 9.98 15.89
CA SER A 46 -17.29 10.76 14.94
C SER A 46 -17.70 10.58 13.47
N SER A 47 -18.61 9.63 13.17
CA SER A 47 -19.05 9.26 11.81
C SER A 47 -17.89 9.28 10.80
N ILE A 48 -16.96 8.33 10.93
CA ILE A 48 -15.82 8.21 10.01
C ILE A 48 -16.24 7.38 8.80
N THR A 49 -16.07 7.93 7.61
CA THR A 49 -16.29 7.22 6.33
C THR A 49 -14.97 6.67 5.82
N TYR A 50 -14.92 5.36 5.58
CA TYR A 50 -13.70 4.67 5.19
C TYR A 50 -13.61 4.50 3.67
N HIS A 51 -12.52 4.98 3.08
CA HIS A 51 -12.23 4.97 1.64
C HIS A 51 -10.92 4.22 1.36
N PRO A 52 -10.95 2.88 1.29
CA PRO A 52 -9.77 2.08 0.97
C PRO A 52 -9.46 2.08 -0.54
N LEU A 53 -8.17 2.16 -0.86
CA LEU A 53 -7.58 1.84 -2.15
C LEU A 53 -6.64 0.64 -1.98
N TYR A 54 -6.91 -0.43 -2.72
CA TYR A 54 -6.14 -1.67 -2.66
C TYR A 54 -5.15 -1.75 -3.83
N LEU A 55 -3.86 -1.82 -3.52
CA LEU A 55 -2.79 -2.13 -4.47
C LEU A 55 -2.18 -3.49 -4.11
N LEU A 56 -2.65 -4.56 -4.75
CA LEU A 56 -2.38 -5.94 -4.33
C LEU A 56 -1.74 -6.74 -5.45
N SER A 57 -0.72 -7.52 -5.12
CA SER A 57 -0.09 -8.49 -6.02
C SER A 57 -0.07 -9.87 -5.37
N PRO A 58 -1.20 -10.61 -5.41
CA PRO A 58 -1.28 -11.97 -4.87
C PRO A 58 -0.42 -12.94 -5.69
N ARG A 59 -0.10 -14.11 -5.12
CA ARG A 59 0.56 -15.17 -5.90
C ARG A 59 -0.41 -15.81 -6.88
N ASP A 60 0.17 -16.50 -7.86
CA ASP A 60 -0.58 -17.37 -8.75
C ASP A 60 -1.34 -18.42 -7.90
N GLY A 61 -2.67 -18.45 -8.02
CA GLY A 61 -3.54 -19.36 -7.28
C GLY A 61 -3.84 -18.97 -5.82
N ASP A 62 -3.44 -17.78 -5.36
CA ASP A 62 -3.79 -17.25 -4.04
C ASP A 62 -5.28 -16.83 -4.01
N THR A 63 -6.04 -17.43 -3.11
CA THR A 63 -7.49 -17.19 -2.94
C THR A 63 -7.82 -16.22 -1.81
N SER A 64 -6.81 -15.71 -1.08
CA SER A 64 -7.02 -14.96 0.15
C SER A 64 -7.91 -13.74 -0.01
N ILE A 65 -7.85 -13.07 -1.16
CA ILE A 65 -8.68 -11.89 -1.46
C ILE A 65 -10.14 -12.32 -1.64
N GLN A 66 -10.40 -13.37 -2.42
CA GLN A 66 -11.74 -13.89 -2.66
C GLN A 66 -12.35 -14.43 -1.38
N ASP A 67 -11.58 -15.20 -0.61
CA ASP A 67 -12.01 -15.76 0.68
C ASP A 67 -12.38 -14.63 1.65
N TYR A 68 -11.56 -13.57 1.71
CA TYR A 68 -11.84 -12.39 2.54
C TYR A 68 -13.11 -11.63 2.11
N GLN A 69 -13.26 -11.41 0.80
CA GLN A 69 -14.46 -10.78 0.24
C GLN A 69 -15.72 -11.57 0.59
N GLN A 70 -15.67 -12.89 0.45
CA GLN A 70 -16.77 -13.78 0.81
C GLN A 70 -17.05 -13.79 2.31
N GLU A 71 -16.02 -13.95 3.16
CA GLU A 71 -16.15 -14.00 4.62
C GLU A 71 -16.79 -12.71 5.18
N HIS A 72 -16.41 -11.56 4.65
CA HIS A 72 -16.89 -10.27 5.11
C HIS A 72 -18.11 -9.74 4.35
N GLY A 73 -18.59 -10.45 3.32
CA GLY A 73 -19.69 -9.99 2.47
C GLY A 73 -19.35 -8.68 1.74
N LEU A 74 -18.09 -8.51 1.35
CA LEU A 74 -17.55 -7.31 0.70
C LEU A 74 -17.21 -7.61 -0.75
N SER A 75 -17.28 -6.58 -1.60
CA SER A 75 -16.73 -6.60 -2.94
C SER A 75 -15.92 -5.33 -3.15
N PHE A 76 -14.70 -5.47 -3.66
CA PHE A 76 -13.81 -4.37 -3.98
C PHE A 76 -12.86 -4.74 -5.12
N ASP A 77 -12.48 -3.75 -5.91
CA ASP A 77 -11.44 -3.89 -6.91
C ASP A 77 -10.07 -3.62 -6.29
N TYR A 78 -9.03 -4.18 -6.90
CA TYR A 78 -7.64 -3.87 -6.59
C TYR A 78 -6.82 -3.69 -7.86
N HIS A 79 -5.69 -2.99 -7.74
CA HIS A 79 -4.79 -2.74 -8.85
C HIS A 79 -3.39 -3.29 -8.54
N ALA A 80 -2.59 -3.48 -9.59
CA ALA A 80 -1.21 -3.90 -9.42
C ALA A 80 -0.40 -2.83 -8.66
N PRO A 81 0.43 -3.20 -7.69
CA PRO A 81 1.30 -2.28 -6.95
C PRO A 81 2.59 -2.00 -7.75
N ASP A 82 2.41 -1.60 -9.01
CA ASP A 82 3.46 -1.13 -9.90
C ASP A 82 3.88 0.30 -9.57
N PHE A 83 5.01 0.75 -10.13
CA PHE A 83 5.55 2.08 -9.86
C PHE A 83 4.51 3.19 -10.11
N VAL A 84 3.72 3.10 -11.17
CA VAL A 84 2.74 4.14 -11.53
C VAL A 84 1.60 4.18 -10.53
N ASN A 85 1.04 3.04 -10.16
CA ASN A 85 -0.05 3.00 -9.19
C ASN A 85 0.41 3.41 -7.78
N VAL A 86 1.63 3.03 -7.39
CA VAL A 86 2.19 3.41 -6.08
C VAL A 86 2.53 4.90 -6.01
N THR A 87 3.03 5.51 -7.08
CA THR A 87 3.47 6.92 -7.05
C THR A 87 2.41 7.92 -7.48
N GLN A 88 1.49 7.51 -8.35
CA GLN A 88 0.43 8.38 -8.87
C GLN A 88 -0.90 8.03 -8.22
N LYS A 89 -1.46 6.84 -8.50
CA LYS A 89 -2.82 6.49 -8.06
C LYS A 89 -2.99 6.53 -6.54
N ALA A 90 -2.01 6.07 -5.78
CA ALA A 90 -2.00 6.16 -4.33
C ALA A 90 -2.07 7.60 -3.84
N PHE A 91 -1.22 8.48 -4.37
CA PHE A 91 -1.14 9.87 -3.93
C PHE A 91 -2.32 10.71 -4.46
N ASP A 92 -2.86 10.39 -5.63
CA ASP A 92 -4.11 10.97 -6.13
C ASP A 92 -5.29 10.58 -5.21
N HIS A 93 -5.32 9.33 -4.73
CA HIS A 93 -6.34 8.88 -3.76
C HIS A 93 -6.25 9.65 -2.44
N LEU A 94 -5.05 9.75 -1.87
CA LEU A 94 -4.80 10.53 -0.65
C LEU A 94 -5.06 12.03 -0.84
N GLY A 95 -4.83 12.56 -2.04
CA GLY A 95 -5.06 13.96 -2.38
C GLY A 95 -6.52 14.41 -2.36
N ASN A 96 -7.48 13.48 -2.23
CA ASN A 96 -8.89 13.81 -2.02
C ASN A 96 -9.21 14.23 -0.57
N ALA A 97 -8.27 14.07 0.36
CA ALA A 97 -8.45 14.44 1.75
C ALA A 97 -8.48 15.97 1.97
N SER A 98 -9.32 16.41 2.90
CA SER A 98 -9.38 17.78 3.43
C SER A 98 -8.76 17.87 4.83
N ASP A 99 -8.64 19.09 5.40
CA ASP A 99 -7.91 19.39 6.64
C ASP A 99 -8.31 18.54 7.88
N GLU A 100 -9.51 17.96 7.89
CA GLU A 100 -10.03 17.17 9.01
C GLU A 100 -10.07 15.66 8.75
N ASP A 101 -9.68 15.24 7.54
CA ASP A 101 -9.64 13.85 7.11
C ASP A 101 -8.33 13.18 7.52
N ILE A 102 -8.33 11.86 7.50
CA ILE A 102 -7.18 11.03 7.86
C ILE A 102 -6.66 10.36 6.60
N CYS A 103 -5.36 10.53 6.34
CA CYS A 103 -4.65 9.78 5.31
C CYS A 103 -3.83 8.65 5.95
N LEU A 104 -3.98 7.43 5.44
CA LEU A 104 -3.18 6.28 5.83
C LEU A 104 -2.48 5.69 4.61
N PHE A 105 -1.17 5.49 4.71
CA PHE A 105 -0.38 4.74 3.74
C PHE A 105 0.20 3.51 4.44
N TYR A 106 -0.25 2.31 4.08
CA TYR A 106 0.19 1.06 4.67
C TYR A 106 0.81 0.16 3.61
N PHE A 107 2.07 -0.25 3.82
CA PHE A 107 2.84 -1.06 2.89
C PHE A 107 3.35 -2.33 3.57
N SER A 108 3.10 -3.49 2.94
CA SER A 108 3.74 -4.76 3.25
C SER A 108 4.38 -5.31 1.97
N GLY A 109 5.70 -5.45 2.00
CA GLY A 109 6.50 -5.85 0.84
C GLY A 109 8.00 -5.75 1.10
N HIS A 110 8.79 -5.86 0.03
CA HIS A 110 10.23 -5.72 0.06
C HIS A 110 10.63 -4.25 0.20
N GLY A 111 11.58 -4.01 1.10
CA GLY A 111 12.39 -2.80 1.10
C GLY A 111 13.72 -3.05 0.39
N SER A 112 14.38 -1.98 -0.01
CA SER A 112 15.76 -2.04 -0.47
C SER A 112 16.51 -0.79 -0.04
N THR A 113 17.75 -0.70 -0.49
CA THR A 113 18.56 0.49 -0.30
C THR A 113 19.17 0.91 -1.63
N MET A 114 19.30 2.22 -1.81
CA MET A 114 19.98 2.82 -2.94
C MET A 114 21.15 3.66 -2.44
N GLN A 115 22.23 3.67 -3.21
CA GLN A 115 23.35 4.57 -2.96
C GLN A 115 22.88 6.03 -3.01
N MET A 116 23.19 6.80 -1.96
CA MET A 116 22.81 8.21 -1.89
C MET A 116 23.45 8.97 -3.08
N PRO A 117 22.67 9.79 -3.82
CA PRO A 117 23.21 10.59 -4.90
C PRO A 117 24.30 11.55 -4.39
N PRO A 118 25.32 11.89 -5.21
CA PRO A 118 26.47 12.68 -4.76
C PRO A 118 26.12 13.98 -4.04
N GLY A 119 25.07 14.70 -4.50
CA GLY A 119 24.64 15.98 -3.91
C GLY A 119 24.05 15.90 -2.50
N PHE A 120 23.77 14.69 -1.99
CA PHE A 120 23.21 14.48 -0.65
C PHE A 120 24.16 13.70 0.27
N ARG A 121 25.36 13.34 -0.18
CA ARG A 121 26.30 12.53 0.61
C ARG A 121 26.89 13.36 1.76
N PRO A 122 26.85 12.88 3.02
CA PRO A 122 27.63 13.48 4.09
C PRO A 122 29.13 13.23 3.90
N ASP A 123 29.95 14.00 4.61
CA ASP A 123 31.42 13.91 4.54
C ASP A 123 31.99 12.57 5.05
N LYS A 124 31.19 11.77 5.78
CA LYS A 124 31.62 10.49 6.36
C LYS A 124 30.53 9.42 6.26
N GLY A 125 30.94 8.17 6.04
CA GLY A 125 30.08 6.98 6.04
C GLY A 125 29.78 6.43 4.63
N ASN A 126 28.93 5.40 4.59
CA ASN A 126 28.37 4.83 3.35
C ASN A 126 26.87 5.12 3.30
N PRO A 127 26.46 6.36 2.99
CA PRO A 127 25.08 6.78 3.03
C PRO A 127 24.20 6.04 2.02
N GLN A 128 23.08 5.50 2.48
CA GLN A 128 22.08 4.86 1.63
C GLN A 128 20.70 5.48 1.87
N TRP A 129 19.89 5.57 0.82
CA TRP A 129 18.45 5.82 0.92
C TRP A 129 17.73 4.49 1.05
N GLU A 130 16.73 4.44 1.90
CA GLU A 130 15.80 3.31 1.95
C GLU A 130 14.72 3.49 0.89
N THR A 131 14.36 2.39 0.23
CA THR A 131 13.37 2.38 -0.84
C THR A 131 12.34 1.30 -0.61
N ILE A 132 11.13 1.53 -1.12
CA ILE A 132 10.14 0.48 -1.31
C ILE A 132 10.33 -0.15 -2.69
N VAL A 133 10.10 -1.46 -2.79
CA VAL A 133 10.18 -2.19 -4.07
C VAL A 133 8.76 -2.41 -4.58
N CYS A 134 8.43 -1.88 -5.75
CA CYS A 134 7.15 -2.11 -6.43
C CYS A 134 7.15 -3.48 -7.12
N SER A 135 5.98 -3.98 -7.54
CA SER A 135 5.89 -5.31 -8.18
C SER A 135 6.71 -5.42 -9.47
N ASP A 136 6.84 -4.31 -10.20
CA ASP A 136 7.57 -4.16 -11.46
C ASP A 136 8.97 -3.55 -11.32
N SER A 137 9.41 -3.26 -10.10
CA SER A 137 10.76 -2.75 -9.84
C SER A 137 11.82 -3.72 -10.37
N ARG A 138 12.94 -3.15 -10.85
CA ARG A 138 14.11 -3.86 -11.39
C ARG A 138 13.86 -4.60 -12.71
N LYS A 139 12.69 -4.44 -13.34
CA LYS A 139 12.52 -4.82 -14.74
C LYS A 139 13.35 -3.92 -15.67
N PRO A 140 14.08 -4.47 -16.65
CA PRO A 140 14.71 -3.66 -17.69
C PRO A 140 13.68 -2.79 -18.42
N GLY A 141 13.96 -1.50 -18.58
CA GLY A 141 13.08 -0.56 -19.28
C GLY A 141 11.95 0.05 -18.43
N VAL A 142 11.70 -0.47 -17.24
CA VAL A 142 10.90 0.22 -16.20
C VAL A 142 11.85 1.16 -15.45
N ARG A 143 11.44 2.41 -15.17
CA ARG A 143 12.31 3.42 -14.54
C ARG A 143 12.91 2.83 -13.25
N MET A 144 14.24 2.67 -13.25
CA MET A 144 14.98 2.10 -12.14
C MET A 144 15.11 3.14 -11.02
N TRP A 145 14.27 3.01 -10.00
CA TRP A 145 14.53 3.51 -8.65
C TRP A 145 14.07 2.44 -7.65
#